data_AF-A0A4Y2CKQ8-F1
#
_entry.id   AF-A0A4Y2CKQ8-F1
#
_cell.length_a   1.000
_cell.length_b   1.000
_cell.length_c   1.000
_cell.angle_alpha   90.00
_cell.angle_beta   90.00
_cell.angle_gamma   90.00
#
_symmetry.space_group_name_H-M   'P 1'
#
loop_
_entity.id
_entity.type
_entity.pdbx_description
1 polymer ?
#
loop_
_entity_poly.entity_id
_entity_poly.type
_entity_poly.pdbx_seq_one_letter_code
_entity_poly.pdbx_strand_id
1 'polypeptide(L)'
;MYIGFKNSGDYCLKLFQDFFLRIPCNFRKNFVDRECQYGSHFDFILAVEDIESLERFFRSVDAAARARLVLSRHVLKHFYYLISRSRWNVVEVCLREARLSREDRERLKEAFMGYLTLIEGGEMKFKTQKWTRFFHFLECS
;
A
#
# COMPACT_ATOMS: atom_id res chain seq x y z
N MET A 1 -6.87 35.80 3.18
CA MET A 1 -5.80 35.43 2.22
C MET A 1 -5.18 34.10 2.68
N TYR A 2 -5.79 32.97 2.34
CA TYR A 2 -5.27 31.64 2.66
C TYR A 2 -4.61 31.07 1.39
N ILE A 3 -3.40 31.52 1.12
CA ILE A 3 -2.56 31.02 0.02
C ILE A 3 -1.28 30.55 0.70
N GLY A 4 -1.06 29.24 0.81
CA GLY A 4 0.22 28.75 1.34
C GLY A 4 0.36 27.24 1.59
N PHE A 5 -0.69 26.53 1.96
CA PHE A 5 -0.54 25.13 2.42
C PHE A 5 -0.87 24.06 1.38
N LYS A 6 -1.42 24.43 0.22
CA LYS A 6 -1.75 23.44 -0.80
C LYS A 6 -0.50 22.81 -1.45
N ASN A 7 0.64 23.50 -1.39
CA ASN A 7 1.93 23.04 -1.96
C ASN A 7 2.93 22.57 -0.90
N SER A 8 2.64 22.72 0.40
CA SER A 8 3.59 22.34 1.46
C SER A 8 3.64 20.83 1.67
N GLY A 9 2.54 20.12 1.43
CA GLY A 9 2.50 18.65 1.47
C GLY A 9 3.44 18.03 0.45
N ASP A 10 3.33 18.46 -0.81
CA ASP A 10 4.16 17.98 -1.92
C ASP A 10 5.65 18.31 -1.72
N TYR A 11 5.95 19.48 -1.16
CA TYR A 11 7.32 19.88 -0.84
C TYR A 11 7.91 19.05 0.30
N CYS A 12 7.13 18.80 1.36
CA CYS A 12 7.54 17.90 2.46
C CYS A 12 7.74 16.46 1.97
N LEU A 13 6.91 15.97 1.05
CA LEU A 13 7.06 14.64 0.44
C LEU A 13 8.35 14.54 -0.38
N LYS A 14 8.67 15.56 -1.20
CA LYS A 14 9.93 15.61 -1.96
C LYS A 14 11.16 15.67 -1.03
N LEU A 15 11.12 16.51 0.00
CA LEU A 15 12.21 16.60 0.97
C LEU A 15 12.40 15.30 1.76
N PHE A 16 11.30 14.67 2.19
CA PHE A 16 11.36 13.37 2.83
C PHE A 16 12.00 12.33 1.91
N GLN A 17 11.67 12.32 0.62
CA GLN A 17 12.26 11.39 -0.36
C GLN A 17 13.77 11.62 -0.56
N ASP A 18 14.20 12.86 -0.77
CA ASP A 18 15.62 13.21 -0.94
C ASP A 18 16.44 12.84 0.31
N PHE A 19 15.85 13.05 1.49
CA PHE A 19 16.47 12.68 2.74
C PHE A 19 16.48 11.15 2.91
N PHE A 20 15.36 10.47 2.66
CA PHE A 20 15.19 9.04 2.86
C PHE A 20 16.17 8.21 2.03
N LEU A 21 16.50 8.63 0.80
CA LEU A 21 17.52 7.98 -0.02
C LEU A 21 18.94 8.11 0.55
N ARG A 22 19.20 9.16 1.33
CA ARG A 22 20.49 9.42 2.01
C ARG A 22 20.58 8.78 3.39
N ILE A 23 19.47 8.28 3.93
CA ILE A 23 19.41 7.62 5.23
C ILE A 23 20.08 6.22 5.15
N PRO A 24 20.90 5.83 6.15
CA PRO A 24 21.47 4.48 6.21
C PRO A 24 20.39 3.37 6.20
N CYS A 25 20.73 2.21 5.63
CA CYS A 25 19.76 1.14 5.36
C CYS A 25 19.01 0.63 6.61
N ASN A 26 19.67 0.59 7.76
CA ASN A 26 19.07 0.17 9.04
C ASN A 26 17.93 1.10 9.49
N PHE A 27 18.08 2.41 9.31
CA PHE A 27 17.02 3.39 9.62
C PHE A 27 15.83 3.26 8.67
N ARG A 28 16.08 2.97 7.38
CA ARG A 28 15.00 2.70 6.40
C ARG A 28 14.21 1.46 6.77
N LYS A 29 14.88 0.40 7.24
CA LYS A 29 14.21 -0.81 7.74
C LYS A 29 13.33 -0.52 8.95
N ASN A 30 13.86 0.21 9.94
CA ASN A 30 13.09 0.61 11.13
C ASN A 30 11.88 1.49 10.76
N PHE A 31 12.00 2.33 9.75
CA PHE A 31 10.90 3.12 9.23
C PHE A 31 9.81 2.22 8.64
N VAL A 32 10.16 1.26 7.78
CA VAL A 32 9.20 0.28 7.23
C VAL A 32 8.53 -0.54 8.33
N ASP A 33 9.27 -0.96 9.36
CA ASP A 33 8.71 -1.68 10.51
C ASP A 33 7.63 -0.84 11.22
N ARG A 34 7.88 0.46 11.41
CA ARG A 34 6.89 1.39 11.97
C ARG A 34 5.69 1.57 11.07
N GLU A 35 5.88 1.72 9.75
CA GLU A 35 4.78 1.83 8.79
C GLU A 35 3.88 0.59 8.85
N CYS A 36 4.47 -0.61 8.86
CA CYS A 36 3.72 -1.86 8.97
C CYS A 36 2.96 -2.00 10.31
N GLN A 37 3.51 -1.47 11.41
CA GLN A 37 2.94 -1.62 12.75
C GLN A 37 1.84 -0.57 13.04
N TYR A 38 2.09 0.69 12.67
CA TYR A 38 1.27 1.81 13.12
C TYR A 38 0.46 2.47 12.00
N GLY A 39 0.83 2.26 10.73
CA GLY A 39 0.14 2.89 9.60
C GLY A 39 0.29 4.41 9.64
N SER A 40 1.43 4.93 9.19
CA SER A 40 1.76 6.36 9.32
C SER A 40 1.81 7.08 7.98
N HIS A 41 3.00 7.20 7.39
CA HIS A 41 3.19 8.00 6.21
C HIS A 41 2.60 7.33 4.96
N PHE A 42 2.76 6.01 4.84
CA PHE A 42 2.25 5.25 3.71
C PHE A 42 0.71 5.24 3.68
N ASP A 43 0.08 5.12 4.84
CA ASP A 43 -1.38 5.21 4.99
C ASP A 43 -1.90 6.58 4.57
N PHE A 44 -1.18 7.66 4.90
CA PHE A 44 -1.53 9.00 4.43
C PHE A 44 -1.48 9.09 2.91
N ILE A 45 -0.41 8.60 2.27
CA ILE A 45 -0.26 8.58 0.81
C ILE A 45 -1.42 7.81 0.16
N LEU A 46 -1.78 6.64 0.72
CA LEU A 46 -2.92 5.84 0.26
C LEU A 46 -4.26 6.57 0.43
N ALA A 47 -4.45 7.28 1.54
CA ALA A 47 -5.69 8.00 1.84
C ALA A 47 -5.92 9.19 0.89
N VAL A 48 -4.86 9.87 0.47
CA VAL A 48 -4.94 10.97 -0.51
C VAL A 48 -4.85 10.50 -1.96
N GLU A 49 -4.70 9.19 -2.20
CA GLU A 49 -4.62 8.57 -3.53
C GLU A 49 -3.47 9.13 -4.41
N ASP A 50 -2.36 9.56 -3.80
CA ASP A 50 -1.22 10.17 -4.49
C ASP A 50 -0.31 9.11 -5.14
N ILE A 51 -0.60 8.80 -6.41
CA ILE A 51 0.12 7.80 -7.21
C ILE A 51 1.62 8.12 -7.35
N GLU A 52 1.98 9.39 -7.55
CA GLU A 52 3.38 9.75 -7.76
C GLU A 52 4.18 9.50 -6.48
N SER A 53 3.62 9.87 -5.33
CA SER A 53 4.23 9.59 -4.03
C SER A 53 4.30 8.09 -3.74
N LEU A 54 3.30 7.28 -4.14
CA LEU A 54 3.37 5.82 -4.03
C LEU A 54 4.55 5.26 -4.80
N GLU A 55 4.67 5.59 -6.10
CA GLU A 55 5.76 5.07 -6.94
C GLU A 55 7.13 5.44 -6.38
N ARG A 56 7.28 6.69 -5.93
CA ARG A 56 8.54 7.15 -5.31
C ARG A 56 8.81 6.45 -3.98
N PHE A 57 7.79 6.23 -3.15
CA PHE A 57 7.92 5.51 -1.88
C PHE A 57 8.40 4.07 -2.11
N PHE A 58 7.77 3.33 -3.03
CA PHE A 58 8.18 1.96 -3.33
C PHE A 58 9.62 1.90 -3.88
N ARG A 59 10.03 2.87 -4.71
CA ARG A 59 11.41 2.92 -5.25
C ARG A 59 12.48 3.14 -4.17
N SER A 60 12.12 3.75 -3.04
CA SER A 60 13.08 4.12 -1.99
C SER A 60 13.40 2.98 -1.01
N VAL A 61 12.57 1.93 -1.00
CA VAL A 61 12.70 0.74 -0.15
C VAL A 61 13.11 -0.50 -0.95
N ASP A 62 13.74 -1.48 -0.29
CA ASP A 62 14.14 -2.75 -0.91
C ASP A 62 12.95 -3.69 -1.16
N ALA A 63 13.13 -4.72 -1.98
CA ALA A 63 12.06 -5.63 -2.39
C ALA A 63 11.37 -6.33 -1.19
N ALA A 64 12.12 -6.73 -0.17
CA ALA A 64 11.55 -7.40 1.00
C ALA A 64 10.68 -6.44 1.82
N ALA A 65 11.11 -5.18 1.97
CA ALA A 65 10.32 -4.14 2.60
C ALA A 65 9.01 -3.88 1.84
N ARG A 66 9.05 -3.81 0.50
CA ARG A 66 7.86 -3.59 -0.33
C ARG A 66 6.81 -4.67 -0.14
N ALA A 67 7.23 -5.95 -0.15
CA ALA A 67 6.34 -7.07 0.09
C ALA A 67 5.70 -6.98 1.49
N ARG A 68 6.51 -6.72 2.52
CA ARG A 68 6.02 -6.58 3.91
C ARG A 68 5.00 -5.44 4.05
N LEU A 69 5.18 -4.33 3.37
CA LEU A 69 4.25 -3.20 3.39
C LEU A 69 2.87 -3.59 2.87
N VAL A 70 2.80 -4.18 1.67
CA VAL A 70 1.49 -4.54 1.07
C VAL A 70 0.80 -5.70 1.79
N LEU A 71 1.55 -6.51 2.53
CA LEU A 71 1.02 -7.56 3.41
C LEU A 71 0.56 -7.04 4.78
N SER A 72 0.88 -5.79 5.14
CA SER A 72 0.55 -5.25 6.46
C SER A 72 -0.96 -5.03 6.63
N ARG A 73 -1.45 -5.25 7.85
CA ARG A 73 -2.89 -5.16 8.15
C ARG A 73 -3.50 -3.81 7.79
N HIS A 74 -2.76 -2.72 7.97
CA HIS A 74 -3.21 -1.37 7.62
C HIS A 74 -3.39 -1.19 6.12
N VAL A 75 -2.44 -1.71 5.33
CA VAL A 75 -2.55 -1.65 3.86
C VAL A 75 -3.67 -2.54 3.35
N LEU A 76 -3.88 -3.74 3.91
CA LEU A 76 -5.04 -4.58 3.58
C LEU A 76 -6.36 -3.85 3.86
N LYS A 77 -6.46 -3.14 4.99
CA LYS A 77 -7.61 -2.28 5.31
C LYS A 77 -7.79 -1.19 4.24
N HIS A 78 -6.73 -0.53 3.81
CA HIS A 78 -6.79 0.47 2.74
C HIS A 78 -7.22 -0.12 1.40
N PHE A 79 -6.67 -1.28 1.00
CA PHE A 79 -7.08 -1.98 -0.22
C PHE A 79 -8.56 -2.32 -0.20
N TYR A 80 -9.08 -2.80 0.93
CA TYR A 80 -10.51 -3.03 1.10
C TYR A 80 -11.34 -1.76 0.78
N TYR A 81 -11.01 -0.63 1.39
CA TYR A 81 -11.73 0.63 1.15
C TYR A 81 -11.59 1.13 -0.28
N LEU A 82 -10.38 1.08 -0.85
CA LEU A 82 -10.12 1.54 -2.21
C LEU A 82 -10.88 0.69 -3.24
N ILE A 83 -10.81 -0.63 -3.14
CA ILE A 83 -11.54 -1.55 -4.02
C ILE A 83 -13.05 -1.35 -3.87
N SER A 84 -13.54 -1.20 -2.63
CA SER A 84 -14.97 -0.95 -2.36
C SER A 84 -15.47 0.33 -3.01
N ARG A 85 -14.63 1.37 -3.08
CA ARG A 85 -14.91 2.65 -3.76
C ARG A 85 -14.56 2.66 -5.26
N SER A 86 -14.25 1.50 -5.84
CA SER A 86 -13.85 1.36 -7.25
C SER A 86 -12.56 2.13 -7.62
N ARG A 87 -11.69 2.42 -6.63
CA ARG A 87 -10.37 3.07 -6.79
C ARG A 87 -9.27 2.03 -7.05
N TRP A 88 -9.52 1.17 -8.03
CA TRP A 88 -8.64 0.05 -8.36
C TRP A 88 -7.23 0.50 -8.79
N ASN A 89 -7.15 1.61 -9.52
CA ASN A 89 -5.90 2.16 -10.07
C ASN A 89 -4.82 2.38 -8.99
N VAL A 90 -5.20 2.80 -7.78
CA VAL A 90 -4.26 3.02 -6.68
C VAL A 90 -3.71 1.69 -6.16
N VAL A 91 -4.57 0.69 -6.00
CA VAL A 91 -4.18 -0.66 -5.57
C VAL A 91 -3.26 -1.32 -6.61
N GLU A 92 -3.59 -1.18 -7.89
CA GLU A 92 -2.79 -1.71 -8.99
C GLU A 92 -1.36 -1.16 -8.98
N VAL A 93 -1.18 0.14 -8.75
CA VAL A 93 0.15 0.77 -8.61
C VAL A 93 0.92 0.14 -7.45
N CYS A 94 0.29 -0.01 -6.28
CA CYS A 94 0.95 -0.64 -5.13
C CYS A 94 1.43 -2.05 -5.44
N LEU A 95 0.59 -2.88 -6.07
CA LEU A 95 0.96 -4.26 -6.40
C LEU A 95 2.06 -4.32 -7.46
N ARG A 96 1.99 -3.46 -8.48
CA ARG A 96 2.99 -3.37 -9.55
C ARG A 96 4.35 -2.93 -9.00
N GLU A 97 4.38 -1.88 -8.18
CA GLU A 97 5.62 -1.34 -7.62
C GLU A 97 6.21 -2.25 -6.53
N ALA A 98 5.36 -3.01 -5.82
CA ALA A 98 5.81 -4.01 -4.86
C ALA A 98 6.61 -5.15 -5.51
N ARG A 99 6.36 -5.45 -6.80
CA ARG A 99 7.05 -6.50 -7.56
C ARG A 99 7.08 -7.84 -6.83
N LEU A 100 5.92 -8.25 -6.31
CA LEU A 100 5.77 -9.44 -5.50
C LEU A 100 6.19 -10.71 -6.26
N SER A 101 6.93 -11.59 -5.58
CA SER A 101 7.17 -12.95 -6.05
C SER A 101 5.88 -13.76 -6.08
N ARG A 102 5.90 -14.94 -6.69
CA ARG A 102 4.74 -15.84 -6.68
C ARG A 102 4.33 -16.19 -5.24
N GLU A 103 5.29 -16.49 -4.39
CA GLU A 103 5.06 -16.83 -2.98
C GLU A 103 4.45 -15.66 -2.21
N ASP A 104 4.95 -14.44 -2.43
CA ASP A 104 4.42 -13.26 -1.75
C ASP A 104 3.01 -12.87 -2.23
N ARG A 105 2.66 -13.18 -3.47
CA ARG A 105 1.29 -13.00 -3.99
C ARG A 105 0.31 -13.99 -3.38
N GLU A 106 0.70 -15.25 -3.23
CA GLU A 106 -0.13 -16.23 -2.52
C GLU A 106 -0.32 -15.81 -1.06
N ARG A 107 0.76 -15.37 -0.38
CA ARG A 107 0.66 -14.80 0.97
C ARG A 107 -0.28 -13.60 1.04
N LEU A 108 -0.25 -12.72 0.04
CA LEU A 108 -1.13 -11.56 -0.03
C LEU A 108 -2.59 -11.99 -0.22
N LYS A 109 -2.84 -12.96 -1.10
CA LYS A 109 -4.16 -13.55 -1.31
C LYS A 109 -4.70 -14.14 -0.01
N GLU A 110 -3.93 -14.96 0.68
CA GLU A 110 -4.29 -15.56 1.97
C GLU A 110 -4.52 -14.50 3.06
N ALA A 111 -3.59 -13.55 3.22
CA ALA A 111 -3.70 -12.49 4.22
C ALA A 111 -4.94 -11.61 3.98
N PHE A 112 -5.23 -11.28 2.71
CA PHE A 112 -6.40 -10.49 2.35
C PHE A 112 -7.70 -11.28 2.56
N MET A 113 -7.78 -12.55 2.17
CA MET A 113 -8.93 -13.41 2.48
C MET A 113 -9.18 -13.54 3.99
N GLY A 114 -8.10 -13.70 4.77
CA GLY A 114 -8.18 -13.72 6.24
C GLY A 114 -8.68 -12.40 6.81
N TYR A 115 -8.16 -11.27 6.30
CA TYR A 115 -8.62 -9.93 6.69
C TYR A 115 -10.11 -9.73 6.41
N LEU A 116 -10.55 -10.11 5.22
CA LEU A 116 -11.93 -10.00 4.79
C LEU A 116 -12.90 -10.83 5.65
N THR A 117 -12.50 -12.05 6.00
CA THR A 117 -13.27 -12.94 6.89
C THR A 117 -13.46 -12.32 8.28
N LEU A 118 -12.43 -11.64 8.79
CA LEU A 118 -12.47 -10.96 10.09
C LEU A 118 -13.44 -9.76 10.11
N ILE A 119 -13.57 -9.02 9.00
CA ILE A 119 -14.36 -7.78 8.96
C ILE A 119 -15.81 -7.99 8.50
N GLU A 120 -16.10 -8.98 7.65
CA GLU A 120 -17.44 -9.21 7.11
C GLU A 120 -18.27 -10.26 7.88
N GLY A 121 -17.74 -10.84 8.96
CA GLY A 121 -18.53 -11.63 9.91
C GLY A 121 -18.90 -13.05 9.49
N GLY A 122 -18.03 -13.75 8.75
CA GLY A 122 -18.20 -15.17 8.40
C GLY A 122 -19.18 -15.44 7.25
N GLU A 123 -18.76 -16.29 6.30
CA GLU A 123 -19.39 -16.58 5.00
C GLU A 123 -19.69 -15.37 4.11
N MET A 124 -18.64 -14.97 3.41
CA MET A 124 -18.60 -13.80 2.56
C MET A 124 -19.46 -13.90 1.29
N LYS A 125 -20.06 -12.77 0.92
CA LYS A 125 -20.50 -12.46 -0.46
C LYS A 125 -19.27 -12.17 -1.34
N PHE A 126 -18.38 -13.15 -1.51
CA PHE A 126 -17.21 -13.06 -2.41
C PHE A 126 -17.56 -12.85 -3.90
N LYS A 127 -18.85 -12.81 -4.24
CA LYS A 127 -19.35 -12.76 -5.62
C LYS A 127 -19.57 -11.34 -6.17
N THR A 128 -19.01 -10.30 -5.56
CA THR A 128 -19.03 -8.98 -6.21
C THR A 128 -17.87 -8.87 -7.21
N GLN A 129 -18.19 -8.45 -8.43
CA GLN A 129 -17.25 -8.23 -9.55
C GLN A 129 -15.97 -7.46 -9.17
N LYS A 130 -16.05 -6.59 -8.15
CA LYS A 130 -14.93 -5.80 -7.62
C LYS A 130 -13.78 -6.67 -7.06
N TRP A 131 -14.11 -7.73 -6.32
CA TRP A 131 -13.10 -8.62 -5.72
C TRP A 131 -12.50 -9.58 -6.75
N THR A 132 -13.29 -10.02 -7.73
CA THR A 132 -12.83 -10.88 -8.83
C THR A 132 -11.64 -10.27 -9.56
N ARG A 133 -11.66 -8.96 -9.82
CA ARG A 133 -10.55 -8.25 -10.47
C ARG A 133 -9.26 -8.30 -9.64
N PHE A 134 -9.35 -8.13 -8.32
CA PHE A 134 -8.19 -8.18 -7.43
C PHE A 134 -7.55 -9.56 -7.41
N PHE A 135 -8.35 -10.61 -7.21
CA PHE A 135 -7.82 -11.97 -7.14
C PHE A 135 -7.25 -12.44 -8.49
N HIS A 136 -7.91 -12.10 -9.60
CA HIS A 136 -7.39 -12.40 -10.93
C HIS A 136 -6.04 -11.71 -11.19
N PHE A 137 -5.86 -10.46 -10.73
CA PHE A 137 -4.57 -9.77 -10.87
C PHE A 137 -3.44 -10.52 -10.16
N LEU A 138 -3.69 -11.06 -8.97
CA LEU A 138 -2.68 -11.81 -8.21
C LEU A 138 -2.31 -13.15 -8.86
N GLU A 139 -3.24 -13.77 -9.59
CA GLU A 139 -3.05 -15.07 -10.24
C GLU A 139 -2.33 -14.97 -11.59
N CYS A 140 -2.48 -13.86 -12.33
CA CYS A 140 -2.02 -13.77 -13.73
C CYS A 140 -0.86 -12.79 -14.02
N SER A 141 -0.44 -11.95 -13.06
CA SER A 141 0.54 -10.88 -13.31
C SER A 141 2.01 -11.32 -13.18
#